data_AF-A0A836UCW4-F1
#
_entry.id   AF-A0A836UCW4-F1
#
_cell.length_a   1.000
_cell.length_b   1.000
_cell.length_c   1.000
_cell.angle_alpha   90.00
_cell.angle_beta   90.00
_cell.angle_gamma   90.00
#
_symmetry.space_group_name_H-M   'P 1'
#
loop_
_entity.id
_entity.type
_entity.pdbx_description
1 polymer ?
#
loop_
_entity_poly.entity_id
_entity_poly.type
_entity_poly.pdbx_seq_one_letter_code
_entity_poly.pdbx_strand_id
1 'polypeptide(L)'
;MMELISAKVLCAADPVLQIRIRASRSESDVAHGYFRELLALALEKTADEYGPAKVVVTSLNITQNRALSYLNKSDHINIDWAGTNKERETTYRPIRVPLNLGLLGYRMLAISKEKKGYLIRSAPWPN
;
A
#
# COMPACT_ATOMS: atom_id res chain seq x y z
N MET A 1 8.13 1.92 -6.89
CA MET A 1 8.24 0.79 -5.93
C MET A 1 7.47 1.21 -4.68
N MET A 2 6.53 0.40 -4.20
CA MET A 2 5.68 0.75 -3.05
C MET A 2 5.87 -0.33 -2.00
N GLU A 3 6.34 0.08 -0.83
CA GLU A 3 6.76 -0.81 0.26
C GLU A 3 5.85 -0.62 1.47
N LEU A 4 5.58 -1.73 2.16
CA LEU A 4 4.94 -1.77 3.48
C LEU A 4 5.99 -1.36 4.52
N ILE A 5 5.60 -0.76 5.64
CA ILE A 5 6.51 -0.38 6.73
C ILE A 5 5.81 -0.72 8.06
N SER A 6 6.49 -1.36 9.02
CA SER A 6 5.87 -1.84 10.29
C SER A 6 6.65 -1.41 11.54
N ALA A 7 5.94 -0.84 12.51
CA ALA A 7 6.46 -0.55 13.86
C ALA A 7 6.07 -1.63 14.90
N LYS A 8 6.92 -1.81 15.90
CA LYS A 8 6.82 -2.81 16.99
C LYS A 8 5.59 -2.53 17.87
N VAL A 9 4.74 -3.53 18.11
CA VAL A 9 3.50 -3.39 18.89
C VAL A 9 3.76 -3.65 20.38
N LEU A 10 3.24 -2.77 21.25
CA LEU A 10 3.19 -2.94 22.70
C LEU A 10 1.77 -3.34 23.14
N CYS A 11 1.75 -4.26 24.11
CA CYS A 11 0.64 -5.05 24.63
C CYS A 11 -0.45 -4.24 25.37
N ALA A 12 -1.73 -4.58 25.17
CA ALA A 12 -2.76 -4.71 26.23
C ALA A 12 -4.15 -5.18 25.69
N ALA A 13 -4.62 -6.31 26.24
CA ALA A 13 -6.02 -6.68 26.54
C ALA A 13 -7.08 -6.85 25.42
N ASP A 14 -6.68 -7.29 24.24
CA ASP A 14 -7.52 -8.11 23.35
C ASP A 14 -6.71 -9.38 23.05
N PRO A 15 -7.29 -10.60 23.00
CA PRO A 15 -6.55 -11.77 22.54
C PRO A 15 -6.10 -11.62 21.08
N VAL A 16 -6.63 -10.63 20.36
CA VAL A 16 -6.38 -10.34 18.96
C VAL A 16 -5.63 -9.03 18.80
N LEU A 17 -4.44 -9.08 18.20
CA LEU A 17 -3.62 -7.91 17.92
C LEU A 17 -4.30 -6.98 16.90
N GLN A 18 -4.51 -5.71 17.25
CA GLN A 18 -5.09 -4.74 16.32
C GLN A 18 -3.99 -4.00 15.54
N ILE A 19 -3.99 -4.16 14.23
CA ILE A 19 -3.07 -3.48 13.30
C ILE A 19 -3.80 -2.31 12.64
N ARG A 20 -3.44 -1.07 13.01
CA ARG A 20 -4.09 0.14 12.51
C ARG A 20 -3.48 0.63 11.20
N ILE A 21 -4.34 0.87 10.21
CA ILE A 21 -3.99 1.46 8.91
C ILE A 21 -4.72 2.79 8.71
N ARG A 22 -4.21 3.64 7.81
CA ARG A 22 -4.86 4.90 7.42
C ARG A 22 -6.23 4.61 6.76
N ALA A 23 -7.14 5.58 6.76
CA ALA A 23 -8.37 5.53 5.97
C ALA A 23 -8.14 5.73 4.45
N SER A 24 -9.10 5.27 3.65
CA SER A 24 -9.16 5.55 2.23
C SER A 24 -9.26 7.05 1.96
N ARG A 25 -8.62 7.54 0.90
CA ARG A 25 -8.70 8.96 0.52
C ARG A 25 -10.00 9.31 -0.20
N SER A 26 -10.60 8.34 -0.86
CA SER A 26 -11.85 8.49 -1.61
C SER A 26 -12.47 7.12 -1.86
N GLU A 27 -13.73 7.10 -2.29
CA GLU A 27 -14.40 5.87 -2.74
C GLU A 27 -13.71 5.24 -3.97
N SER A 28 -13.00 6.07 -4.76
CA SER A 28 -12.25 5.65 -5.94
C SER A 28 -10.84 5.14 -5.66
N ASP A 29 -10.39 5.11 -4.41
CA ASP A 29 -9.07 4.57 -4.02
C ASP A 29 -9.10 3.04 -3.95
N VAL A 30 -9.25 2.41 -5.13
CA VAL A 30 -9.35 0.94 -5.27
C VAL A 30 -8.09 0.24 -4.72
N ALA A 31 -6.93 0.89 -4.84
CA ALA A 31 -5.66 0.36 -4.34
C ALA A 31 -5.69 0.16 -2.82
N HIS A 32 -6.37 1.04 -2.09
CA HIS A 32 -6.54 0.92 -0.65
C HIS A 32 -7.21 -0.41 -0.25
N GLY A 33 -8.32 -0.75 -0.92
CA GLY A 33 -9.06 -1.97 -0.65
C GLY A 33 -8.20 -3.20 -0.85
N TYR A 34 -7.48 -3.24 -1.98
CA TYR A 34 -6.53 -4.32 -2.28
C TYR A 34 -5.45 -4.49 -1.20
N PHE A 35 -4.78 -3.41 -0.76
CA PHE A 35 -3.73 -3.53 0.26
C PHE A 35 -4.27 -3.94 1.63
N ARG A 36 -5.47 -3.46 2.00
CA ARG A 36 -6.15 -3.88 3.23
C ARG A 36 -6.45 -5.37 3.22
N GLU A 37 -7.00 -5.87 2.12
CA GLU A 37 -7.35 -7.29 1.96
C GLU A 37 -6.11 -8.18 1.93
N LEU A 38 -5.06 -7.75 1.23
CA LEU A 38 -3.77 -8.45 1.21
C LEU A 38 -3.16 -8.54 2.62
N LEU A 39 -3.21 -7.45 3.39
CA LEU A 39 -2.72 -7.45 4.77
C LEU A 39 -3.56 -8.37 5.66
N ALA A 40 -4.89 -8.33 5.54
CA ALA A 40 -5.78 -9.22 6.28
C ALA A 40 -5.49 -10.70 5.97
N LEU A 41 -5.32 -11.05 4.70
CA LEU A 41 -4.96 -12.39 4.27
C LEU A 41 -3.60 -12.83 4.82
N ALA A 42 -2.61 -11.93 4.81
CA ALA A 42 -1.29 -12.23 5.37
C ALA A 42 -1.39 -12.54 6.88
N LEU A 43 -2.11 -11.70 7.64
CA LEU A 43 -2.30 -11.91 9.08
C LEU A 43 -3.06 -13.20 9.40
N GLU A 44 -4.08 -13.55 8.60
CA GLU A 44 -4.81 -14.81 8.73
C GLU A 44 -3.90 -16.01 8.51
N LYS A 45 -3.08 -15.99 7.44
CA LYS A 45 -2.15 -17.08 7.10
C LYS A 45 -1.04 -17.27 8.12
N THR A 46 -0.69 -16.22 8.87
CA THR A 46 0.37 -16.26 9.88
C THR A 46 -0.16 -16.38 11.32
N ALA A 47 -1.47 -16.53 11.49
CA ALA A 47 -2.11 -16.55 12.80
C ALA A 47 -1.64 -17.72 13.67
N ASP A 48 -1.36 -18.88 13.07
CA ASP A 48 -0.87 -20.08 13.77
C ASP A 48 0.53 -19.87 14.38
N GLU A 49 1.36 -19.02 13.78
CA GLU A 49 2.74 -18.77 14.21
C GLU A 49 2.87 -17.55 15.13
N TYR A 50 2.14 -16.47 14.83
CA TYR A 50 2.29 -15.17 15.52
C TYR A 50 1.09 -14.77 16.37
N GLY A 51 0.04 -15.59 16.39
CA GLY A 51 -1.22 -15.30 17.06
C GLY A 51 -2.21 -14.51 16.20
N PRO A 52 -3.48 -14.44 16.62
CA PRO A 52 -4.53 -13.80 15.84
C PRO A 52 -4.34 -12.28 15.80
N ALA A 53 -4.52 -11.70 14.62
CA ALA A 53 -4.47 -10.25 14.41
C ALA A 53 -5.58 -9.78 13.46
N LYS A 54 -6.00 -8.52 13.59
CA LYS A 54 -7.02 -7.91 12.74
C LYS A 54 -6.58 -6.54 12.24
N VAL A 55 -6.93 -6.25 11.00
CA VAL A 55 -6.72 -4.94 10.39
C VAL A 55 -7.85 -4.00 10.82
N VAL A 56 -7.48 -2.84 11.36
CA VAL A 56 -8.41 -1.78 11.78
C VAL A 56 -8.11 -0.52 10.99
N VAL A 57 -9.14 0.04 10.34
CA VAL A 57 -9.02 1.33 9.65
C VAL A 57 -9.22 2.45 10.67
N THR A 58 -8.26 3.37 10.75
CA THR A 58 -8.39 4.55 11.63
C THR A 58 -9.50 5.47 11.16
N SER A 59 -10.21 6.12 12.08
CA SER A 59 -11.21 7.16 11.77
C SER A 59 -10.57 8.51 11.44
N LEU A 60 -9.25 8.64 11.61
CA LEU A 60 -8.52 9.86 11.33
C LEU A 60 -8.46 10.14 9.82
N ASN A 61 -9.05 11.24 9.39
CA ASN A 61 -8.90 11.76 8.03
C ASN A 61 -7.59 12.56 7.92
N ILE A 62 -6.49 11.86 7.62
CA ILE A 62 -5.14 12.44 7.58
C ILE A 62 -4.43 12.16 6.26
N THR A 63 -3.53 13.07 5.89
CA THR A 63 -2.67 12.90 4.71
C THR A 63 -1.67 11.77 4.92
N GLN A 64 -1.13 11.22 3.82
CA GLN A 64 -0.10 10.17 3.90
C GLN A 64 1.14 10.68 4.65
N ASN A 65 1.55 11.93 4.42
CA ASN A 65 2.71 12.49 5.10
C ASN A 65 2.51 12.54 6.64
N ARG A 66 1.29 12.88 7.07
CA ARG A 66 0.93 12.88 8.50
C ARG A 66 0.87 11.45 9.05
N ALA A 67 0.33 10.50 8.29
CA ALA A 67 0.31 9.10 8.68
C ALA A 67 1.71 8.51 8.86
N LEU A 68 2.64 8.81 7.96
CA LEU A 68 4.04 8.41 8.11
C LEU A 68 4.64 8.95 9.41
N SER A 69 4.38 10.21 9.77
CA SER A 69 4.86 10.78 11.03
C SER A 69 4.30 10.08 12.29
N TYR A 70 3.16 9.39 12.18
CA TYR A 70 2.58 8.63 13.28
C TYR A 70 3.18 7.23 13.44
N LEU A 71 3.86 6.69 12.42
CA LEU A 71 4.50 5.37 12.50
C LEU A 71 5.55 5.30 13.62
N ASN A 72 6.25 6.42 13.87
CA ASN A 72 7.28 6.49 14.91
C ASN A 72 6.69 6.58 16.33
N LYS A 73 5.43 7.02 16.45
CA LYS A 73 4.76 7.17 17.76
C LYS A 73 3.92 5.95 18.11
N SER A 74 3.61 5.07 17.16
CA SER A 74 2.76 3.87 17.33
C SER A 74 1.35 4.10 17.89
N ASP A 75 0.93 5.36 18.13
CA ASP A 75 -0.36 5.69 18.76
C ASP A 75 -1.55 5.59 17.80
N HIS A 76 -1.37 5.93 16.53
CA HIS A 76 -2.51 6.10 15.60
C HIS A 76 -2.46 5.18 14.38
N ILE A 77 -1.25 4.84 13.91
CA ILE A 77 -1.03 4.00 12.73
C ILE A 77 0.14 3.08 13.03
N ASN A 78 -0.04 1.79 12.73
CA ASN A 78 1.00 0.77 12.86
C ASN A 78 1.66 0.46 11.51
N ILE A 79 0.87 0.51 10.43
CA ILE A 79 1.28 0.19 9.06
C ILE A 79 0.66 1.20 8.08
N ASP A 80 1.45 1.70 7.13
CA ASP A 80 0.98 2.44 5.95
C ASP A 80 1.82 2.02 4.74
N TRP A 81 1.36 2.36 3.54
CA TRP A 81 2.07 2.12 2.28
C TRP A 81 2.41 3.45 1.62
N ALA A 82 3.66 3.56 1.17
CA ALA A 82 4.16 4.73 0.49
C ALA A 82 5.22 4.33 -0.55
N GLY A 83 5.53 5.27 -1.46
CA GLY A 83 6.66 5.10 -2.36
C GLY A 83 7.98 4.99 -1.58
N THR A 84 8.85 4.08 -2.02
CA THR A 84 10.19 3.86 -1.45
C THR A 84 11.09 5.07 -1.72
N ASN A 85 11.82 5.54 -0.70
CA ASN A 85 13.02 6.37 -0.85
C ASN A 85 14.03 6.05 0.27
N LYS A 86 15.29 6.47 0.08
CA LYS A 86 16.39 6.17 1.01
C LYS A 86 16.15 6.76 2.40
N GLU A 87 15.62 7.98 2.44
CA GLU A 87 15.36 8.70 3.69
C GLU A 87 14.30 8.01 4.55
N ARG A 88 13.22 7.49 3.93
CA ARG A 88 12.14 6.76 4.58
C ARG A 88 12.58 5.39 5.06
N GLU A 89 13.38 4.67 4.28
CA GLU A 89 13.94 3.38 4.72
C GLU A 89 14.92 3.53 5.89
N THR A 90 15.55 4.70 6.02
CA THR A 90 16.39 5.02 7.18
C THR A 90 15.55 5.44 8.39
N THR A 91 14.46 6.16 8.15
CA THR A 91 13.62 6.73 9.22
C THR A 91 12.63 5.71 9.80
N TYR A 92 12.11 4.80 8.97
CA TYR A 92 11.07 3.84 9.34
C TYR A 92 11.51 2.41 8.99
N ARG A 93 10.87 1.40 9.58
CA ARG A 93 11.21 -0.02 9.33
C ARG A 93 10.48 -0.58 8.10
N PRO A 94 11.17 -0.83 6.97
CA PRO A 94 10.52 -1.34 5.76
C PRO A 94 10.18 -2.84 5.84
N ILE A 95 9.08 -3.19 5.19
CA ILE A 95 8.63 -4.53 4.83
C ILE A 95 8.77 -4.64 3.31
N ARG A 96 9.80 -5.36 2.87
CA ARG A 96 10.19 -5.45 1.45
C ARG A 96 9.37 -6.48 0.70
N VAL A 97 8.10 -6.16 0.46
CA VAL A 97 7.19 -6.96 -0.36
C VAL A 97 6.69 -6.11 -1.54
N PRO A 98 6.85 -6.57 -2.79
CA PRO A 98 6.44 -5.80 -3.96
C PRO A 98 4.91 -5.80 -4.14
N LEU A 99 4.23 -4.86 -3.48
CA LEU A 99 2.76 -4.73 -3.50
C LEU A 99 2.14 -4.67 -4.90
N ASN A 100 2.83 -3.97 -5.81
CA ASN A 100 2.39 -3.75 -7.18
C ASN A 100 3.19 -4.60 -8.19
N LEU A 101 4.02 -5.56 -7.76
CA LEU A 101 4.81 -6.45 -8.64
C LEU A 101 5.56 -5.74 -9.79
N GLY A 102 6.01 -4.50 -9.59
CA GLY A 102 6.70 -3.72 -10.63
C GLY A 102 5.79 -3.02 -11.65
N LEU A 103 4.46 -3.10 -11.53
CA LEU A 103 3.48 -2.52 -12.46
C LEU A 103 3.65 -1.02 -12.70
N LEU A 104 4.20 -0.27 -11.74
CA LEU A 104 4.48 1.16 -11.92
C LEU A 104 5.51 1.45 -13.03
N GLY A 105 6.36 0.47 -13.37
CA GLY A 105 7.30 0.56 -14.49
C GLY A 105 6.73 0.02 -15.81
N TYR A 106 5.55 -0.58 -15.80
CA TYR A 106 4.98 -1.21 -16.98
C TYR A 106 4.32 -0.15 -17.88
N ARG A 107 4.68 -0.14 -19.17
CA ARG A 107 4.13 0.80 -20.16
C ARG A 107 3.17 0.06 -21.09
N MET A 108 1.88 0.27 -20.89
CA MET A 108 0.84 -0.22 -21.81
C MET A 108 0.50 0.86 -22.83
N LEU A 109 0.45 0.48 -24.10
CA LEU A 109 -0.13 1.33 -25.14
C LEU A 109 -1.66 1.29 -24.99
N ALA A 110 -2.23 2.37 -24.49
CA ALA A 110 -3.68 2.53 -24.45
C ALA A 110 -4.15 3.16 -25.77
N ILE A 111 -4.97 2.42 -26.52
CA ILE A 111 -5.65 2.94 -27.71
C ILE A 111 -7.16 2.82 -27.53
N SER A 112 -7.90 3.86 -27.90
CA SER A 112 -9.36 3.75 -28.00
C SER A 112 -9.71 2.66 -29.02
N LYS A 113 -10.74 1.86 -28.75
CA LYS A 113 -11.22 0.82 -29.68
C LYS A 113 -11.43 1.38 -31.09
N GLU A 114 -11.91 2.61 -31.20
CA GLU A 114 -12.17 3.32 -32.46
C GLU A 114 -10.91 3.59 -33.28
N LYS A 115 -9.75 3.75 -32.62
CA LYS A 115 -8.49 4.16 -33.26
C LYS A 115 -7.56 2.97 -33.56
N LYS A 116 -8.00 1.73 -33.32
CA LYS A 116 -7.18 0.51 -33.51
C LYS A 116 -6.49 0.43 -34.88
N GLY A 117 -7.10 0.96 -35.95
CA GLY A 117 -6.56 0.96 -37.31
C GLY A 117 -5.28 1.80 -37.51
N TYR A 118 -4.98 2.75 -36.63
CA TYR A 118 -3.79 3.61 -36.74
C TYR A 118 -2.49 2.89 -36.35
N LEU A 119 -2.55 1.77 -35.63
CA LEU A 119 -1.37 1.06 -35.14
C LEU A 119 -0.59 0.28 -36.23
N ILE A 120 -1.20 0.03 -37.39
CA ILE A 120 -0.61 -0.80 -38.46
C ILE A 120 -0.12 0.08 -39.63
N ARG A 121 -0.42 1.39 -39.63
CA ARG A 121 -0.02 2.33 -40.68
C ARG A 121 0.89 3.42 -40.11
N SER A 122 2.13 3.07 -39.74
CA SER A 122 3.18 4.07 -39.64
C SER A 122 3.63 4.44 -41.06
N ALA A 123 3.00 5.46 -41.65
CA ALA A 123 3.66 6.22 -42.71
C ALA A 123 4.93 6.87 -42.12
N PRO A 124 6.03 6.96 -42.88
CA PRO A 124 7.24 7.60 -42.37
C PRO A 124 6.94 9.05 -42.00
N TRP A 125 7.45 9.47 -40.85
CA TRP A 125 7.33 10.84 -40.36
C TRP A 125 7.86 11.81 -41.43
N PRO A 126 7.14 12.89 -41.77
CA PRO A 126 7.68 13.89 -42.68
C PRO A 126 8.84 14.62 -41.99
N ASN A 127 9.95 14.71 -42.72
CA ASN A 127 11.17 15.44 -42.33
C ASN A 127 10.90 16.94 -42.20
#